data_AF-A0AAV1SCJ2-F1
#
_entry.id   AF-A0AAV1SCJ2-F1
#
_cell.length_a   1.000
_cell.length_b   1.000
_cell.length_c   1.000
_cell.angle_alpha   90.00
_cell.angle_beta   90.00
_cell.angle_gamma   90.00
#
_symmetry.space_group_name_H-M   'P 1'
#
loop_
_entity.id
_entity.type
_entity.pdbx_description
1 polymer ?
#
loop_
_entity_poly.entity_id
_entity_poly.type
_entity_poly.pdbx_seq_one_letter_code
_entity_poly.pdbx_strand_id
1 'polypeptide(L)'
;MMAAGVANFLFLLLLVTQVQGKIFDVKAYGAKANGMTDDSKAINSAWKDACVAKEASTVVIAKGNYMVGPLNFKGPCTAPVTVQVQGTLKAPADPRQLHGEWVVFRNVEQLTVSGDGIFDGQGPTAWSVNNCAKTGKCNSLPTVKEIELEWEG
;
A
#
# COMPACT_ATOMS: atom_id res chain seq x y z
N MET A 1 -30.37 1.79 49.40
CA MET A 1 -29.95 3.21 49.56
C MET A 1 -28.44 3.19 49.80
N MET A 2 -27.65 3.42 48.75
CA MET A 2 -26.73 4.58 48.58
C MET A 2 -25.65 4.64 49.69
N ALA A 3 -24.40 4.20 49.52
CA ALA A 3 -23.29 4.61 48.63
C ALA A 3 -22.20 5.38 49.43
N ALA A 4 -20.93 4.95 49.33
CA ALA A 4 -19.71 5.79 49.23
C ALA A 4 -18.43 4.93 49.45
N GLY A 5 -17.59 4.77 48.43
CA GLY A 5 -16.18 5.22 48.41
C GLY A 5 -15.21 4.17 48.99
N VAL A 6 -14.13 3.74 48.35
CA VAL A 6 -13.04 4.54 47.82
C VAL A 6 -12.39 3.83 46.62
N ALA A 7 -11.98 4.65 45.66
CA ALA A 7 -11.36 4.33 44.39
C ALA A 7 -10.19 3.34 44.47
N ASN A 8 -10.29 2.23 43.74
CA ASN A 8 -9.13 1.44 43.32
C ASN A 8 -9.34 0.84 41.93
N PHE A 9 -9.87 1.65 41.02
CA PHE A 9 -9.65 1.42 39.59
C PHE A 9 -8.20 1.81 39.32
N LEU A 10 -7.29 0.86 39.53
CA LEU A 10 -6.01 0.81 38.82
C LEU A 10 -6.34 0.72 37.33
N PHE A 11 -6.67 1.87 36.77
CA PHE A 11 -6.66 2.12 35.35
C PHE A 11 -5.19 2.04 34.96
N LEU A 12 -4.72 0.82 34.68
CA LEU A 12 -3.52 0.56 33.90
C LEU A 12 -3.73 1.26 32.56
N LEU A 13 -3.48 2.57 32.53
CA LEU A 13 -3.04 3.25 31.33
C LEU A 13 -1.73 2.57 30.99
N LEU A 14 -1.84 1.46 30.25
CA LEU A 14 -0.80 1.09 29.32
C LEU A 14 -0.54 2.38 28.57
N LEU A 15 0.56 3.05 28.91
CA LEU A 15 1.20 3.96 28.01
C LEU A 15 1.55 3.07 26.82
N VAL A 16 0.61 2.93 25.90
CA VAL A 16 0.90 2.40 24.58
C VAL A 16 1.83 3.46 24.03
N THR A 17 3.13 3.27 24.25
CA THR A 17 4.15 4.05 23.59
C THR A 17 3.95 3.70 22.13
N GLN A 18 3.18 4.53 21.43
CA GLN A 18 3.13 4.47 19.99
C GLN A 18 4.58 4.73 19.56
N VAL A 19 5.28 3.67 19.16
CA VAL A 19 6.55 3.81 18.47
C VAL A 19 6.21 4.60 17.23
N GLN A 20 6.50 5.90 17.29
CA GLN A 20 6.17 6.83 16.23
C GLN A 20 7.18 6.58 15.11
N GLY A 21 6.84 5.62 14.26
CA GLY A 21 7.70 5.23 13.15
C GLY A 21 7.93 6.37 12.18
N LYS A 22 9.02 6.29 11.41
CA LYS A 22 9.37 7.32 10.43
C LYS A 22 8.31 7.39 9.33
N ILE A 23 7.78 8.58 9.08
CA ILE A 23 6.70 8.82 8.09
C ILE A 23 7.29 9.24 6.75
N PHE A 24 6.82 8.59 5.69
CA PHE A 24 7.16 8.85 4.29
C PHE A 24 5.88 9.16 3.51
N ASP A 25 5.45 10.43 3.53
CA ASP A 25 4.28 10.90 2.77
C ASP A 25 4.62 10.99 1.27
N VAL A 26 3.89 10.26 0.43
CA VAL A 26 4.14 10.21 -1.02
C VAL A 26 3.98 11.58 -1.71
N LYS A 27 3.25 12.54 -1.12
CA LYS A 27 3.16 13.92 -1.63
C LYS A 27 4.49 14.67 -1.45
N ALA A 28 5.24 14.38 -0.39
CA ALA A 28 6.58 14.94 -0.20
C ALA A 28 7.57 14.41 -1.26
N TYR A 29 7.26 13.26 -1.88
CA TYR A 29 7.98 12.69 -3.01
C TYR A 29 7.46 13.16 -4.37
N GLY A 30 6.51 14.10 -4.39
CA GLY A 30 5.99 14.73 -5.61
C GLY A 30 4.73 14.09 -6.18
N ALA A 31 4.07 13.18 -5.48
CA ALA A 31 2.77 12.65 -5.90
C ALA A 31 1.71 13.77 -5.92
N LYS A 32 0.94 13.86 -7.01
CA LYS A 32 -0.04 14.93 -7.23
C LYS A 32 -1.44 14.56 -6.76
N ALA A 33 -1.79 13.29 -6.76
CA ALA A 33 -3.09 12.80 -6.29
C ALA A 33 -4.30 13.42 -7.04
N ASN A 34 -4.14 13.75 -8.32
CA ASN A 34 -5.17 14.37 -9.16
C ASN A 34 -5.91 13.39 -10.10
N GLY A 35 -5.57 12.10 -10.06
CA GLY A 35 -6.16 11.03 -10.86
C GLY A 35 -5.73 11.01 -12.33
N MET A 36 -4.80 11.89 -12.74
CA MET A 36 -4.38 12.05 -14.13
C MET A 36 -2.87 11.91 -14.32
N THR A 37 -2.08 12.38 -13.36
CA THR A 37 -0.61 12.29 -13.41
C THR A 37 -0.15 10.94 -12.87
N ASP A 38 0.89 10.35 -13.49
CA ASP A 38 1.54 9.15 -12.98
C ASP A 38 2.31 9.42 -11.69
N ASP A 39 1.73 8.93 -10.59
CA ASP A 39 2.28 9.05 -9.24
C ASP A 39 3.15 7.84 -8.86
N SER A 40 3.32 6.83 -9.73
CA SER A 40 4.08 5.61 -9.43
C SER A 40 5.53 5.89 -9.04
N LYS A 41 6.18 6.86 -9.68
CA LYS A 41 7.57 7.20 -9.34
C LYS A 41 7.68 7.74 -7.92
N ALA A 42 6.80 8.64 -7.51
CA ALA A 42 6.79 9.22 -6.18
C ALA A 42 6.53 8.16 -5.10
N ILE A 43 5.55 7.28 -5.33
CA ILE A 43 5.19 6.21 -4.39
C ILE A 43 6.32 5.17 -4.28
N ASN A 44 6.91 4.74 -5.40
CA ASN A 44 8.04 3.80 -5.37
C ASN A 44 9.29 4.40 -4.70
N SER A 45 9.53 5.72 -4.84
CA SER A 45 10.62 6.41 -4.14
C SER A 45 10.38 6.47 -2.64
N ALA A 46 9.17 6.83 -2.20
CA ALA A 46 8.81 6.83 -0.79
C ALA A 46 8.99 5.44 -0.16
N TRP A 47 8.57 4.38 -0.87
CA TRP A 47 8.79 3.00 -0.44
C TRP A 47 10.27 2.66 -0.25
N LYS A 48 11.13 3.00 -1.22
CA LYS A 48 12.57 2.68 -1.14
C LYS A 48 13.21 3.26 0.12
N ASP A 49 12.89 4.51 0.44
CA ASP A 49 13.44 5.17 1.62
C ASP A 49 12.84 4.62 2.93
N ALA A 50 11.55 4.26 2.91
CA ALA A 50 10.91 3.59 4.05
C ALA A 50 11.51 2.20 4.32
N CYS A 51 11.77 1.44 3.27
CA CYS A 51 12.28 0.07 3.38
C CYS A 51 13.73 0.01 3.94
N VAL A 52 14.54 1.04 3.71
CA VAL A 52 15.91 1.14 4.27
C VAL A 52 15.96 1.92 5.59
N ALA A 53 14.80 2.34 6.13
CA ALA A 53 14.75 3.00 7.43
C ALA A 53 15.17 2.02 8.54
N LYS A 54 16.00 2.50 9.48
CA LYS A 54 16.53 1.68 10.60
C LYS A 54 15.53 1.42 11.72
N GLU A 55 14.41 2.13 11.69
CA GLU A 55 13.31 2.05 12.65
C GLU A 55 12.01 1.76 11.91
N ALA A 56 10.97 1.37 12.65
CA ALA A 56 9.66 1.13 12.06
C ALA A 56 9.23 2.35 11.23
N SER A 57 8.66 2.12 10.04
CA SER A 57 8.32 3.21 9.12
C SER A 57 6.92 3.08 8.55
N THR A 58 6.38 4.19 8.06
CA THR A 58 5.06 4.24 7.43
C THR A 58 5.12 5.03 6.13
N VAL A 59 4.80 4.39 5.02
CA VAL A 59 4.52 5.05 3.75
C VAL A 59 3.06 5.49 3.77
N VAL A 60 2.81 6.80 3.70
CA VAL A 60 1.45 7.37 3.75
C VAL A 60 1.01 7.75 2.35
N ILE A 61 -0.03 7.06 1.86
CA ILE A 61 -0.77 7.43 0.64
C ILE A 61 -2.02 8.17 1.10
N ALA A 62 -1.85 9.47 1.37
CA ALA A 62 -2.89 10.33 1.92
C ALA A 62 -4.13 10.42 1.01
N LYS A 63 -5.20 11.04 1.49
CA LYS A 63 -6.43 11.24 0.68
C LYS A 63 -6.13 11.95 -0.65
N GLY A 64 -6.75 11.43 -1.72
CA GLY A 64 -6.63 11.88 -3.11
C GLY A 64 -6.79 10.73 -4.10
N ASN A 65 -6.70 11.02 -5.39
CA ASN A 65 -6.79 10.02 -6.47
C ASN A 65 -5.42 9.87 -7.14
N TYR A 66 -4.81 8.71 -7.05
CA TYR A 66 -3.46 8.47 -7.54
C TYR A 66 -3.55 7.55 -8.75
N MET A 67 -3.37 8.09 -9.95
CA MET A 67 -3.21 7.21 -11.11
C MET A 67 -1.80 6.65 -11.07
N VAL A 68 -1.70 5.32 -11.07
CA VAL A 68 -0.44 4.60 -10.87
C VAL A 68 -0.34 3.43 -11.83
N GLY A 69 0.79 3.34 -12.52
CA GLY A 69 1.26 2.09 -13.12
C GLY A 69 1.80 1.11 -12.05
N PRO A 70 2.76 0.24 -12.39
CA PRO A 70 3.30 -0.75 -11.46
C PRO A 70 3.92 -0.15 -10.18
N LEU A 71 3.43 -0.61 -9.02
CA LEU A 71 3.97 -0.34 -7.70
C LEU A 71 4.69 -1.60 -7.18
N ASN A 72 5.98 -1.46 -6.89
CA ASN A 72 6.86 -2.56 -6.53
C ASN A 72 7.35 -2.38 -5.09
N PHE A 73 6.53 -2.81 -4.12
CA PHE A 73 6.86 -2.82 -2.70
C PHE A 73 7.71 -4.06 -2.38
N LYS A 74 8.99 -3.99 -2.75
CA LYS A 74 9.96 -5.09 -2.59
C LYS A 74 10.86 -4.87 -1.38
N GLY A 75 11.06 -5.94 -0.61
CA GLY A 75 12.08 -6.03 0.43
C GLY A 75 13.33 -6.82 -0.03
N PRO A 76 14.16 -7.28 0.92
CA PRO A 76 13.97 -7.21 2.36
C PRO A 76 14.05 -5.76 2.89
N CYS A 77 13.22 -5.43 3.87
CA CYS A 77 13.27 -4.14 4.56
C CYS A 77 14.01 -4.26 5.89
N THR A 78 14.63 -3.17 6.33
CA THR A 78 15.52 -3.16 7.51
C THR A 78 14.76 -3.25 8.83
N ALA A 79 13.53 -2.75 8.85
CA ALA A 79 12.64 -2.70 10.01
C ALA A 79 11.18 -2.86 9.54
N PRO A 80 10.20 -3.05 10.45
CA PRO A 80 8.79 -3.16 10.08
C PRO A 80 8.31 -1.95 9.27
N VAL A 81 7.56 -2.20 8.20
CA VAL A 81 7.05 -1.14 7.32
C VAL A 81 5.53 -1.24 7.22
N THR A 82 4.86 -0.11 7.43
CA THR A 82 3.43 0.04 7.17
C THR A 82 3.21 0.79 5.86
N VAL A 83 2.35 0.29 4.98
CA VAL A 83 1.77 1.06 3.88
C VAL A 83 0.37 1.48 4.29
N GLN A 84 0.20 2.76 4.63
CA GLN A 84 -1.06 3.33 5.05
C GLN A 84 -1.75 3.99 3.87
N VAL A 85 -2.79 3.35 3.35
CA VAL A 85 -3.57 3.79 2.19
C VAL A 85 -4.86 4.46 2.65
N GLN A 86 -4.96 5.77 2.44
CA GLN A 86 -6.17 6.57 2.70
C GLN A 86 -6.79 7.14 1.41
N GLY A 87 -6.01 7.20 0.33
CA GLY A 87 -6.46 7.62 -1.00
C GLY A 87 -6.96 6.47 -1.86
N THR A 88 -7.31 6.78 -3.11
CA THR A 88 -7.60 5.78 -4.15
C THR A 88 -6.39 5.63 -5.05
N LEU A 89 -5.78 4.45 -5.06
CA LEU A 89 -4.83 4.03 -6.08
C LEU A 89 -5.62 3.49 -7.27
N LYS A 90 -5.43 4.08 -8.45
CA LYS A 90 -6.18 3.76 -9.66
C LYS A 90 -5.24 3.30 -10.76
N ALA A 91 -5.52 2.14 -11.34
CA ALA A 91 -4.78 1.63 -12.49
C ALA A 91 -4.91 2.61 -13.68
N PRO A 92 -4.05 2.56 -14.71
CA PRO A 92 -4.25 3.32 -15.94
C PRO A 92 -5.56 2.91 -16.64
N ALA A 93 -6.25 3.87 -17.25
CA ALA A 93 -7.49 3.63 -17.99
C ALA A 93 -7.28 2.76 -19.24
N ASP A 94 -6.10 2.85 -19.87
CA ASP A 94 -5.70 1.94 -20.92
C ASP A 94 -4.90 0.77 -20.29
N PRO A 95 -5.49 -0.43 -20.15
CA PRO A 95 -4.82 -1.60 -19.58
C PRO A 95 -3.57 -2.03 -20.36
N ARG A 96 -3.38 -1.59 -21.62
CA ARG A 96 -2.14 -1.84 -22.38
C ARG A 96 -0.94 -1.09 -21.83
N GLN A 97 -1.16 -0.05 -21.01
CA GLN A 97 -0.11 0.68 -20.30
C GLN A 97 0.39 -0.10 -19.06
N LEU A 98 -0.31 -1.17 -18.67
CA LEU A 98 0.16 -2.08 -17.64
C LEU A 98 0.92 -3.23 -18.28
N HIS A 99 2.20 -3.33 -17.94
CA HIS A 99 3.04 -4.47 -18.26
C HIS A 99 3.38 -5.20 -16.96
N GLY A 100 2.88 -6.42 -16.80
CA GLY A 100 3.10 -7.23 -15.59
C GLY A 100 2.11 -6.94 -14.46
N GLU A 101 2.59 -7.10 -13.23
CA GLU A 101 1.81 -6.99 -12.00
C GLU A 101 1.59 -5.51 -11.62
N TRP A 102 0.43 -5.16 -11.06
CA TRP A 102 0.08 -3.75 -10.81
C TRP A 102 0.52 -3.28 -9.43
N VAL A 103 0.11 -3.94 -8.36
CA VAL A 103 0.62 -3.66 -7.01
C VAL A 103 1.17 -4.94 -6.43
N VAL A 104 2.47 -4.93 -6.11
CA VAL A 104 3.18 -6.11 -5.63
C VAL A 104 3.85 -5.82 -4.32
N PHE A 105 3.52 -6.63 -3.32
CA PHE A 105 4.28 -6.77 -2.09
C PHE A 105 5.08 -8.07 -2.17
N ARG A 106 6.41 -7.99 -2.04
CA ARG A 106 7.29 -9.15 -2.24
C ARG A 106 8.48 -9.13 -1.31
N ASN A 107 8.71 -10.24 -0.62
CA ASN A 107 9.85 -10.47 0.26
C ASN A 107 9.99 -9.38 1.34
N VAL A 108 8.87 -8.97 1.95
CA VAL A 108 8.86 -7.98 3.04
C VAL A 108 8.44 -8.69 4.31
N GLU A 109 9.34 -8.80 5.27
CA GLU A 109 9.01 -9.28 6.61
C GLU A 109 8.33 -8.15 7.42
N GLN A 110 7.34 -8.50 8.24
CA GLN A 110 6.63 -7.56 9.12
C GLN A 110 6.03 -6.36 8.36
N LEU A 111 5.46 -6.63 7.18
CA LEU A 111 4.66 -5.70 6.41
C LEU A 111 3.28 -5.53 7.06
N THR A 112 2.79 -4.30 7.13
CA THR A 112 1.37 -4.02 7.42
C THR A 112 0.79 -3.16 6.29
N VAL A 113 -0.33 -3.57 5.71
CA VAL A 113 -1.13 -2.72 4.82
C VAL A 113 -2.37 -2.29 5.60
N SER A 114 -2.59 -0.98 5.72
CA SER A 114 -3.66 -0.42 6.58
C SER A 114 -4.33 0.79 5.94
N GLY A 115 -5.42 1.25 6.56
CA GLY A 115 -6.18 2.42 6.13
C GLY A 115 -7.51 2.06 5.46
N ASP A 116 -8.25 3.09 5.07
CA ASP A 116 -9.60 3.04 4.50
C ASP A 116 -9.63 3.35 2.99
N GLY A 117 -8.46 3.41 2.36
CA GLY A 117 -8.30 3.70 0.94
C GLY A 117 -8.70 2.55 0.01
N ILE A 118 -8.60 2.81 -1.30
CA ILE A 118 -9.13 1.94 -2.35
C ILE A 118 -8.03 1.59 -3.36
N PHE A 119 -7.98 0.32 -3.77
CA PHE A 119 -7.23 -0.14 -4.93
C PHE A 119 -8.20 -0.35 -6.11
N ASP A 120 -8.38 0.66 -6.94
CA ASP A 120 -9.21 0.62 -8.16
C ASP A 120 -8.41 0.07 -9.35
N GLY A 121 -8.48 -1.24 -9.55
CA GLY A 121 -7.85 -1.92 -10.68
C GLY A 121 -8.56 -1.71 -12.02
N GLN A 122 -9.69 -1.02 -12.09
CA GLN A 122 -10.46 -0.82 -13.34
C GLN A 122 -10.78 -2.12 -14.11
N GLY A 123 -11.20 -3.17 -13.37
CA GLY A 123 -11.47 -4.52 -13.88
C GLY A 123 -12.31 -4.59 -15.18
N PRO A 124 -13.49 -3.94 -15.27
CA PRO A 124 -14.32 -3.99 -16.48
C PRO A 124 -13.58 -3.54 -17.74
N THR A 125 -12.82 -2.44 -17.66
CA THR A 125 -12.01 -1.95 -18.78
C THR A 125 -10.87 -2.91 -19.10
N ALA A 126 -10.19 -3.42 -18.08
CA ALA A 126 -9.09 -4.38 -18.25
C ALA A 126 -9.53 -5.70 -18.90
N TRP A 127 -10.67 -6.25 -18.51
CA TRP A 127 -11.20 -7.49 -19.09
C TRP A 127 -11.68 -7.31 -20.53
N SER A 128 -12.27 -6.15 -20.85
CA SER A 128 -12.82 -5.88 -22.19
C SER A 128 -11.79 -5.98 -23.32
N VAL A 129 -10.52 -5.70 -23.02
CA VAL A 129 -9.44 -5.79 -24.00
C VAL A 129 -8.73 -7.15 -23.99
N ASN A 130 -9.01 -8.01 -23.01
CA ASN A 130 -8.31 -9.28 -22.83
C ASN A 130 -8.96 -10.40 -23.67
N ASN A 131 -8.63 -10.44 -24.96
CA ASN A 131 -9.14 -11.44 -25.91
C ASN A 131 -8.36 -12.78 -25.87
N CYS A 132 -7.74 -13.11 -24.74
CA CYS A 132 -6.92 -14.30 -24.52
C CYS A 132 -7.64 -15.59 -24.96
N ALA A 133 -8.90 -15.75 -24.55
CA ALA A 133 -9.72 -16.93 -24.90
C ALA A 133 -9.99 -17.07 -26.42
N LYS A 134 -9.92 -15.97 -27.19
CA LYS A 134 -10.22 -15.96 -28.63
C LYS A 134 -8.99 -15.96 -29.51
N THR A 135 -7.90 -15.34 -29.05
CA THR A 135 -6.72 -15.03 -29.89
C THR A 135 -5.44 -15.68 -29.39
N GLY A 136 -5.44 -16.26 -28.19
CA GLY A 136 -4.23 -16.70 -27.49
C GLY A 136 -3.33 -15.55 -27.00
N LYS A 137 -3.65 -14.29 -27.31
CA LYS A 137 -2.91 -13.10 -26.84
C LYS A 137 -3.54 -12.59 -25.56
N CYS A 138 -2.81 -12.68 -24.46
CA CYS A 138 -3.28 -12.34 -23.13
C CYS A 138 -2.61 -11.06 -22.66
N ASN A 139 -3.41 -10.09 -22.22
CA ASN A 139 -2.91 -8.84 -21.65
C ASN A 139 -2.68 -9.03 -20.14
N SER A 140 -1.69 -8.33 -19.59
CA SER A 140 -1.53 -8.24 -18.14
C SER A 140 -2.73 -7.53 -17.53
N LEU A 141 -3.28 -8.11 -16.47
CA LEU A 141 -4.40 -7.52 -15.73
C LEU A 141 -3.89 -6.87 -14.44
N PRO A 142 -4.42 -5.70 -14.09
CA PRO A 142 -4.14 -5.08 -12.79
C PRO A 142 -4.60 -6.00 -11.67
N THR A 143 -3.62 -6.49 -10.91
CA THR A 143 -3.81 -7.36 -9.75
C THR A 143 -3.01 -6.79 -8.58
N VAL A 144 -3.56 -6.92 -7.38
CA VAL A 144 -2.84 -6.71 -6.12
C VAL A 144 -2.39 -8.07 -5.65
N LYS A 145 -1.08 -8.24 -5.44
CA LYS A 145 -0.50 -9.50 -5.01
C LYS A 145 0.42 -9.30 -3.82
N GLU A 146 0.22 -10.12 -2.82
CA GLU A 146 1.18 -10.37 -1.76
C GLU A 146 1.81 -11.73 -2.05
N ILE A 147 3.13 -11.74 -2.19
CA ILE A 147 3.88 -12.99 -2.35
C ILE A 147 4.57 -13.21 -1.02
N GLU A 148 3.91 -14.00 -0.19
CA GLU A 148 4.55 -14.64 0.94
C GLU A 148 5.52 -15.69 0.37
N LEU A 149 6.76 -15.69 0.88
CA LEU A 149 7.71 -16.74 0.53
C LEU A 149 7.19 -18.03 1.19
N GLU A 150 6.43 -18.82 0.45
CA GLU A 150 6.29 -20.24 0.76
C GLU A 150 7.72 -20.81 0.82
N TRP A 151 8.11 -21.24 2.01
CA TRP A 151 9.26 -22.12 2.20
C TRP A 151 8.92 -23.44 1.51
N GLU A 152 9.24 -23.59 0.23
CA GLU A 152 9.45 -24.92 -0.32
C GLU A 152 10.76 -25.45 0.28
N GLY A 153 10.62 -26.14 1.41
CA GLY A 153 11.64 -27.03 1.98
C GLY A 153 11.70 -28.36 1.25
#